data_AF-A0A1W1CJZ1-F1
#
_entry.id   AF-A0A1W1CJZ1-F1
#
_cell.length_a   1.000
_cell.length_b   1.000
_cell.length_c   1.000
_cell.angle_alpha   90.00
_cell.angle_beta   90.00
_cell.angle_gamma   90.00
#
_symmetry.space_group_name_H-M   'P 1'
#
loop_
_entity.id
_entity.type
_entity.pdbx_description
1 polymer ?
#
loop_
_entity_poly.entity_id
_entity_poly.type
_entity_poly.pdbx_seq_one_letter_code
_entity_poly.pdbx_strand_id
1 'polypeptide(L)'
;MIASETALPVIGVPVRSSSLDGMDSLLSIVQMPGGVPVATVAINGAKNAGILAAQIIGTQNNSLREKITAYKLNMKAEVEKKSKKLSAMGYKKYLEQMPKK
;
A
#
# COMPACT_ATOMS: atom_id res chain seq x y z
N MET A 1 17.94 12.84 9.29
CA MET A 1 16.76 12.06 8.82
C MET A 1 17.26 10.67 8.46
N ILE A 2 16.48 9.59 8.61
CA ILE A 2 17.02 8.22 8.40
C ILE A 2 17.68 8.07 7.01
N ALA A 3 17.06 8.59 5.94
CA ALA A 3 17.58 8.50 4.57
C ALA A 3 18.88 9.27 4.33
N SER A 4 19.21 10.30 5.12
CA SER A 4 20.49 11.02 5.00
C SER A 4 21.65 10.27 5.65
N GLU A 5 21.36 9.34 6.57
CA GLU A 5 22.36 8.65 7.39
C GLU A 5 22.59 7.19 6.96
N THR A 6 21.95 6.74 5.87
CA THR A 6 22.05 5.34 5.44
C THR A 6 22.07 5.21 3.93
N ALA A 7 22.83 4.23 3.45
CA ALA A 7 22.81 3.79 2.05
C ALA A 7 21.65 2.82 1.75
N LEU A 8 20.92 2.36 2.77
CA LEU A 8 19.78 1.47 2.59
C LEU A 8 18.54 2.22 2.06
N PRO A 9 17.66 1.55 1.30
CA PRO A 9 16.41 2.16 0.87
C PRO A 9 15.50 2.47 2.07
N VAL A 10 14.96 3.68 2.10
CA VAL A 10 14.04 4.15 3.15
C VAL A 10 12.64 4.32 2.56
N ILE A 11 11.64 3.74 3.23
CA ILE A 11 10.22 3.84 2.87
C ILE A 11 9.53 4.79 3.86
N GLY A 12 8.91 5.83 3.34
CA GLY A 12 8.18 6.82 4.14
C GLY A 12 6.68 6.54 4.17
N VAL A 13 6.08 6.49 5.36
CA VAL A 13 4.62 6.41 5.54
C VAL A 13 4.13 7.72 6.14
N PRO A 14 3.47 8.58 5.35
CA PRO A 14 2.82 9.77 5.89
C PRO A 14 1.71 9.36 6.84
N VAL A 15 1.73 9.88 8.08
CA VAL A 15 0.67 9.64 9.05
C VAL A 15 -0.36 10.76 8.92
N ARG A 16 -1.66 10.41 8.96
CA ARG A 16 -2.71 11.44 8.94
C ARG A 16 -2.61 12.31 10.18
N SER A 17 -2.37 13.60 9.98
CA SER A 17 -2.47 14.63 11.00
C SER A 17 -3.91 15.13 11.15
N SER A 18 -4.21 15.80 12.25
CA SER A 18 -5.52 16.41 12.50
C SER A 18 -5.82 17.60 11.59
N SER A 19 -4.78 18.23 11.06
CA SER A 19 -4.86 19.42 10.20
C SER A 19 -4.45 19.02 8.78
N LEU A 20 -5.22 19.40 7.76
CA LEU A 20 -4.91 19.11 6.34
C LEU A 20 -4.88 17.61 5.97
N ASP A 21 -5.49 16.74 6.77
CA ASP A 21 -5.68 15.31 6.48
C ASP A 21 -4.40 14.54 6.08
N GLY A 22 -3.24 14.95 6.61
CA GLY A 22 -1.96 14.33 6.31
C GLY A 22 -1.29 14.82 5.03
N MET A 23 -1.81 15.86 4.37
CA MET A 23 -1.13 16.49 3.22
C MET A 23 0.20 17.13 3.62
N ASP A 24 0.25 17.75 4.80
CA ASP A 24 1.47 18.23 5.44
C ASP A 24 2.51 17.11 5.65
N SER A 25 2.04 15.95 6.11
CA SER A 25 2.86 14.77 6.36
C SER A 25 3.33 14.15 5.04
N LEU A 26 2.48 14.15 4.01
CA LEU A 26 2.85 13.68 2.68
C LEU A 26 3.94 14.56 2.07
N LEU A 27 3.72 15.88 2.06
CA LEU A 27 4.64 16.84 1.46
C LEU A 27 5.98 16.92 2.20
N SER A 28 5.98 16.79 3.54
CA SER A 28 7.22 16.78 4.33
C SER A 28 8.08 15.53 4.10
N ILE A 29 7.51 14.43 3.59
CA ILE A 29 8.24 13.18 3.32
C ILE A 29 8.58 13.03 1.84
N VAL A 30 7.66 13.35 0.92
CA VAL A 30 7.84 13.10 -0.51
C VAL A 30 8.74 14.13 -1.20
N GLN A 31 8.78 15.38 -0.71
CA GLN A 31 9.53 16.48 -1.33
C GLN A 31 11.00 16.51 -0.89
N MET A 32 11.67 15.37 -0.97
CA MET A 32 13.10 15.29 -0.67
C MET A 32 13.93 15.92 -1.80
N PRO A 33 14.98 16.69 -1.49
CA PRO A 33 15.88 17.24 -2.50
C PRO A 33 16.67 16.12 -3.20
N GLY A 34 17.22 16.44 -4.37
CA GLY A 34 18.09 15.53 -5.11
C GLY A 34 19.27 15.03 -4.27
N GLY A 35 19.52 13.73 -4.33
CA GLY A 35 20.62 13.06 -3.62
C GLY A 35 20.20 12.24 -2.39
N VAL A 36 19.03 12.49 -1.80
CA VAL A 36 18.55 11.77 -0.60
C VAL A 36 17.12 11.25 -0.81
N PRO A 37 16.93 10.15 -1.57
CA PRO A 37 15.60 9.68 -1.94
C PRO A 37 14.85 8.98 -0.79
N VAL A 38 13.52 9.10 -0.79
CA VAL A 38 12.60 8.34 0.09
C VAL A 38 11.48 7.74 -0.77
N ALA A 39 11.21 6.45 -0.59
CA ALA A 39 10.09 5.77 -1.25
C ALA A 39 8.80 6.01 -0.47
N THR A 40 8.10 7.11 -0.77
CA THR A 40 6.88 7.50 -0.06
C THR A 40 5.65 6.72 -0.55
N VAL A 41 4.88 6.17 0.38
CA VAL A 41 3.58 5.52 0.09
C VAL A 41 2.40 6.41 0.46
N ALA A 42 1.17 5.93 0.24
CA ALA A 42 -0.06 6.65 0.60
C ALA A 42 -0.12 7.03 2.09
N ILE A 43 -0.88 8.08 2.42
CA ILE A 43 -1.18 8.48 3.81
C ILE A 43 -1.83 7.31 4.56
N ASN A 44 -1.34 7.02 5.77
CA ASN A 44 -1.66 5.83 6.57
C ASN A 44 -1.45 4.49 5.83
N GLY A 45 -0.64 4.49 4.77
CA GLY A 45 -0.39 3.36 3.88
C GLY A 45 0.59 2.32 4.42
N ALA A 46 0.63 2.07 5.74
CA ALA A 46 1.62 1.18 6.36
C ALA A 46 1.61 -0.24 5.77
N LYS A 47 0.43 -0.75 5.39
CA LYS A 47 0.31 -2.03 4.68
C LYS A 47 1.09 -2.02 3.36
N ASN A 48 1.00 -0.94 2.59
CA ASN A 48 1.71 -0.82 1.32
C ASN A 48 3.21 -0.65 1.53
N ALA A 49 3.64 0.03 2.60
CA ALA A 49 5.06 0.09 2.95
C ALA A 49 5.64 -1.30 3.25
N GLY A 50 4.93 -2.14 4.00
CA GLY A 50 5.35 -3.53 4.24
C GLY A 50 5.41 -4.36 2.96
N ILE A 51 4.43 -4.20 2.06
CA ILE A 51 4.42 -4.90 0.76
C ILE A 51 5.57 -4.42 -0.13
N LEU A 52 5.87 -3.11 -0.15
CA LEU A 52 6.98 -2.55 -0.91
C LEU A 52 8.32 -3.05 -0.37
N ALA A 53 8.49 -3.08 0.96
CA ALA A 53 9.68 -3.65 1.60
C ALA A 53 9.86 -5.14 1.20
N ALA A 54 8.78 -5.92 1.25
CA ALA A 54 8.82 -7.31 0.83
C ALA A 54 9.13 -7.49 -0.67
N GLN A 55 8.68 -6.57 -1.53
CA GLN A 55 9.03 -6.56 -2.95
C GLN A 55 10.52 -6.23 -3.17
N ILE A 56 11.07 -5.25 -2.44
CA ILE A 56 12.50 -4.90 -2.50
C ILE A 56 13.33 -6.12 -2.09
N ILE A 57 13.03 -6.76 -0.95
CA ILE A 57 13.73 -7.98 -0.51
C ILE A 57 13.52 -9.14 -1.50
N GLY A 58 12.32 -9.26 -2.08
CA GLY A 58 11.97 -10.27 -3.08
C GLY A 58 12.78 -10.18 -4.39
N THR A 59 13.49 -9.08 -4.64
CA THR A 59 14.43 -8.97 -5.78
C THR A 59 15.60 -9.95 -5.66
N GLN A 60 15.99 -10.32 -4.44
CA GLN A 60 17.06 -11.28 -4.15
C GLN A 60 16.58 -12.54 -3.41
N ASN A 61 15.30 -12.60 -3.03
CA ASN A 61 14.71 -13.74 -2.33
C ASN A 61 13.54 -14.34 -3.12
N ASN A 62 13.78 -15.49 -3.77
CA ASN A 62 12.78 -16.17 -4.60
C ASN A 62 11.55 -16.62 -3.81
N SER A 63 11.73 -17.18 -2.60
CA SER A 63 10.60 -17.63 -1.78
C SER A 63 9.68 -16.46 -1.40
N LEU A 64 10.26 -15.30 -1.05
CA LEU A 64 9.47 -14.11 -0.74
C LEU A 64 8.77 -13.56 -1.98
N ARG A 65 9.44 -13.58 -3.14
CA ARG A 65 8.85 -13.18 -4.43
C ARG A 65 7.62 -14.02 -4.75
N GLU A 66 7.69 -15.33 -4.58
CA GLU A 66 6.56 -16.24 -4.78
C GLU A 66 5.40 -15.92 -3.83
N LYS A 67 5.68 -15.64 -2.55
CA LYS A 67 4.65 -15.22 -1.59
C LYS A 67 3.95 -13.92 -2.02
N ILE A 68 4.69 -12.95 -2.53
CA ILE A 68 4.10 -11.70 -3.06
C ILE A 68 3.29 -11.95 -4.33
N THR A 69 3.75 -12.83 -5.23
CA THR A 69 3.00 -13.24 -6.41
C THR A 69 1.67 -13.91 -6.02
N ALA A 70 1.72 -14.86 -5.09
CA ALA A 70 0.52 -15.52 -4.57
C ALA A 70 -0.45 -14.54 -3.90
N TYR A 71 0.08 -13.60 -3.12
CA TYR A 71 -0.73 -12.52 -2.52
C TYR A 71 -1.46 -11.69 -3.59
N LYS A 72 -0.79 -11.31 -4.69
CA LYS A 72 -1.42 -10.57 -5.80
C LYS A 72 -2.47 -11.40 -6.54
N LEU A 73 -2.22 -12.70 -6.76
CA LEU A 73 -3.19 -13.61 -7.40
C LEU A 73 -4.44 -13.79 -6.53
N ASN A 74 -4.28 -13.92 -5.22
CA ASN A 74 -5.40 -14.01 -4.30
C ASN A 74 -6.25 -12.74 -4.31
N MET A 75 -5.64 -11.54 -4.31
CA MET A 75 -6.38 -10.29 -4.44
C MET A 75 -7.19 -10.22 -5.74
N LYS A 76 -6.61 -10.67 -6.87
CA LYS A 76 -7.33 -10.75 -8.15
C LYS A 76 -8.56 -11.66 -8.04
N ALA A 77 -8.37 -12.87 -7.50
CA ALA A 77 -9.46 -13.83 -7.32
C ALA A 77 -10.58 -13.29 -6.42
N GLU A 78 -10.24 -12.57 -5.35
CA GLU A 78 -11.22 -11.91 -4.48
C GLU A 78 -12.04 -10.85 -5.21
N VAL A 79 -11.40 -10.02 -6.04
CA VAL A 79 -12.09 -8.99 -6.83
C VAL A 79 -13.00 -9.63 -7.87
N GLU A 80 -12.55 -10.66 -8.57
CA GLU A 80 -13.38 -11.41 -9.52
C GLU A 80 -14.59 -12.04 -8.85
N LYS A 81 -14.43 -12.62 -7.65
CA LYS A 81 -15.54 -13.19 -6.88
C LYS A 81 -16.54 -12.12 -6.46
N LYS A 82 -16.07 -10.96 -5.97
CA LYS A 82 -16.94 -9.83 -5.62
C LYS A 82 -17.68 -9.28 -6.84
N SER A 83 -16.99 -9.16 -7.98
CA SER A 83 -17.58 -8.71 -9.25
C SER A 83 -18.67 -9.66 -9.73
N LYS A 84 -18.41 -10.97 -9.80
CA LYS A 84 -19.42 -11.99 -10.18
C LYS A 84 -20.64 -11.94 -9.26
N LYS A 85 -20.42 -11.81 -7.94
CA LYS A 85 -21.50 -11.71 -6.95
C LYS A 85 -22.34 -10.44 -7.16
N LEU A 86 -21.70 -9.31 -7.43
CA LEU A 86 -22.38 -8.04 -7.72
C LEU A 86 -23.22 -8.13 -9.00
N SER A 87 -22.67 -8.68 -10.09
CA SER A 87 -23.39 -8.85 -11.35
C SER A 87 -24.57 -9.79 -11.25
N ALA A 88 -24.46 -10.88 -10.47
CA ALA A 88 -25.53 -11.87 -10.32
C ALA A 88 -26.70 -11.38 -9.46
N MET A 89 -26.43 -10.62 -8.38
CA MET A 89 -27.47 -10.22 -7.41
C MET A 89 -28.01 -8.80 -7.64
N GLY A 90 -27.30 -7.98 -8.42
CA GLY A 90 -27.55 -6.55 -8.56
C GLY A 90 -27.07 -5.73 -7.35
N TYR A 91 -26.83 -4.43 -7.58
CA TYR A 91 -26.19 -3.56 -6.58
C TYR A 91 -27.01 -3.39 -5.30
N LYS A 92 -28.36 -3.34 -5.38
CA LYS A 92 -29.24 -3.14 -4.21
C LYS A 92 -29.08 -4.27 -3.19
N LYS A 93 -29.24 -5.53 -3.62
CA LYS A 93 -29.07 -6.72 -2.76
C LYS A 93 -27.63 -6.91 -2.29
N TYR A 94 -26.65 -6.50 -3.10
CA TYR A 94 -25.25 -6.56 -2.71
C TYR A 94 -24.93 -5.62 -1.54
N LEU A 95 -25.47 -4.39 -1.57
CA LEU A 95 -25.29 -3.40 -0.50
C LEU A 95 -25.92 -3.83 0.83
N GLU A 96 -27.08 -4.48 0.80
CA GLU A 96 -27.74 -5.01 2.01
C GLU A 96 -26.88 -6.03 2.76
N GLN A 97 -26.00 -6.74 2.06
CA GLN A 97 -25.10 -7.74 2.64
C GLN A 97 -23.74 -7.16 3.07
N MET A 98 -23.45 -5.89 2.77
CA MET A 98 -22.20 -5.28 3.20
C MET A 98 -22.28 -4.94 4.70
N PRO A 99 -21.23 -5.19 5.47
CA PRO A 99 -21.19 -4.75 6.86
C PRO A 99 -21.38 -3.23 6.89
N LYS A 100 -22.34 -2.76 7.69
CA LYS A 100 -22.48 -1.33 7.98
C LYS A 100 -21.22 -0.91 8.73
N LYS A 101 -20.38 -0.13 8.06
CA LYS A 101 -19.22 0.53 8.67
C LYS A 101 -19.66 1.66 9.56
#